data_AF-A0A9F2QXF4-F1
#
_entry.id   AF-A0A9F2QXF4-F1
#
_cell.length_a   1.000
_cell.length_b   1.000
_cell.length_c   1.000
_cell.angle_alpha   90.00
_cell.angle_beta   90.00
_cell.angle_gamma   90.00
#
_symmetry.space_group_name_H-M   'P 1'
#
loop_
_entity.id
_entity.type
_entity.pdbx_description
1 polymer ?
#
loop_
_entity_poly.entity_id
_entity_poly.type
_entity_poly.pdbx_seq_one_letter_code
_entity_poly.pdbx_strand_id
1 'polypeptide(L)'
;MRKFNIRKVLDGLAGSSSSSSASSSSQQQLSATRENDIQETLQSEHFQLCKTVRHGFPYQPSALAFDPVQKILAIGTQTGALRLFGRPGVECYCQHDSGAAVIQLQFLINEGALVSALADDTLHLWNLRQKRPAILHSLKFNRERITFCHLPFQSKWLYVGTERGNIHIVNVESFTLSGYVIMWNKAIELSSKSHPGPVVHISDNPMDEGK
;
A
#
# COMPACT_ATOMS: atom_id res chain seq x y z
N MET A 1 6.71 -12.29 9.75
CA MET A 1 5.98 -12.39 11.02
C MET A 1 6.93 -11.84 12.07
N ARG A 2 6.60 -10.69 12.68
CA ARG A 2 7.38 -10.22 13.83
C ARG A 2 7.10 -11.22 14.95
N LYS A 3 8.15 -11.83 15.51
CA LYS A 3 8.04 -12.73 16.66
C LYS A 3 7.35 -11.96 17.78
N PHE A 4 6.17 -12.41 18.19
CA PHE A 4 5.56 -11.99 19.44
C PHE A 4 6.39 -12.61 20.56
N ASN A 5 7.27 -11.83 21.17
CA ASN A 5 7.98 -12.26 22.37
C ASN A 5 7.07 -12.00 23.57
N ILE A 6 6.24 -12.98 23.94
CA ILE A 6 5.53 -13.01 25.21
C ILE A 6 6.55 -13.40 26.28
N ARG A 7 7.54 -12.53 26.53
CA ARG A 7 8.47 -12.69 27.65
C ARG A 7 7.77 -12.10 28.87
N LYS A 8 7.60 -12.91 29.91
CA LYS A 8 7.05 -12.62 31.26
C LYS A 8 5.69 -13.19 31.64
N VAL A 9 4.81 -13.60 30.72
CA VAL A 9 3.48 -14.14 31.15
C VAL A 9 3.55 -15.61 31.60
N LEU A 10 4.46 -16.41 31.03
CA LEU A 10 4.55 -17.86 31.29
C LEU A 10 5.70 -18.29 32.21
N ASP A 11 6.72 -17.45 32.40
CA ASP A 11 7.89 -17.82 33.24
C ASP A 11 7.55 -17.91 34.73
N GLY A 12 6.45 -17.29 35.18
CA GLY A 12 5.97 -17.36 36.57
C GLY A 12 5.12 -18.58 36.90
N LEU A 13 4.62 -19.32 35.90
CA LEU A 13 3.73 -20.47 36.09
C LEU A 13 4.49 -21.81 36.21
N ALA A 14 5.75 -21.88 35.77
CA ALA A 14 6.54 -23.11 35.80
C ALA A 14 7.14 -23.46 37.17
N GLY A 15 6.96 -22.59 38.18
CA GLY A 15 7.55 -22.77 39.53
C GLY A 15 6.64 -23.43 40.58
N SER A 16 5.36 -23.65 40.29
CA SER A 16 4.36 -24.01 41.32
C SER A 16 3.90 -25.46 41.33
N SER A 17 4.57 -26.38 40.62
CA SER A 17 4.24 -27.81 40.70
C SER A 17 5.48 -28.70 40.80
N SER A 18 6.02 -28.85 42.01
CA SER A 18 6.69 -30.10 42.39
C SER A 18 6.51 -30.37 43.89
N SER A 19 5.71 -31.39 44.11
CA SER A 19 5.37 -32.14 45.32
C SER A 19 6.49 -32.42 46.32
N SER A 20 6.04 -32.46 47.58
CA SER A 20 6.65 -33.00 48.79
C SER A 20 7.21 -34.43 48.69
N SER A 21 8.43 -34.63 49.21
CA SER A 21 8.87 -35.90 49.82
C SER A 21 9.99 -35.66 50.84
N ALA A 22 9.89 -36.36 51.97
CA ALA A 22 10.62 -36.16 53.22
C ALA A 22 12.09 -36.63 53.22
N SER A 23 12.96 -35.99 54.04
CA SER A 23 13.71 -36.64 55.14
C SER A 23 14.80 -35.75 55.77
N SER A 24 14.72 -35.62 57.11
CA SER A 24 15.78 -35.52 58.15
C SER A 24 16.87 -34.42 58.19
N SER A 25 16.96 -33.88 59.41
CA SER A 25 18.11 -33.39 60.20
C SER A 25 18.65 -31.96 60.02
N SER A 26 18.35 -31.17 61.07
CA SER A 26 19.17 -30.20 61.80
C SER A 26 19.72 -28.93 61.13
N GLN A 27 19.54 -27.84 61.89
CA GLN A 27 20.16 -26.51 61.87
C GLN A 27 19.37 -25.36 61.20
N GLN A 28 19.09 -24.38 62.07
CA GLN A 28 18.69 -22.99 61.90
C GLN A 28 18.81 -22.39 60.48
N GLN A 29 17.67 -21.96 59.92
CA GLN A 29 17.51 -20.58 59.43
C GLN A 29 16.02 -20.29 59.17
N LEU A 30 15.46 -19.32 59.90
CA LEU A 30 14.21 -18.65 59.54
C LEU A 30 14.47 -17.89 58.23
N SER A 31 14.24 -18.54 57.09
CA SER A 31 14.05 -17.86 55.82
C SER A 31 12.57 -17.98 55.49
N ALA A 32 11.85 -16.88 55.69
CA ALA A 32 10.50 -16.73 55.23
C ALA A 32 10.43 -17.22 53.79
N THR A 33 9.64 -18.26 53.55
CA THR A 33 9.12 -18.56 52.22
C THR A 33 8.40 -17.27 51.82
N ARG A 34 9.09 -16.41 51.06
CA ARG A 34 8.44 -15.31 50.37
C ARG A 34 7.53 -16.00 49.40
N GLU A 35 6.28 -16.21 49.81
CA GLU A 35 5.17 -16.31 48.88
C GLU A 35 5.44 -15.20 47.88
N ASN A 36 5.69 -15.58 46.63
CA ASN A 36 5.75 -14.60 45.57
C ASN A 36 4.35 -14.01 45.54
N ASP A 37 4.16 -12.90 46.27
CA ASP A 37 2.94 -12.12 46.23
C ASP A 37 2.69 -11.85 44.76
N ILE A 38 1.71 -12.57 44.21
CA ILE A 38 1.26 -12.35 42.85
C ILE A 38 0.71 -10.93 42.90
N GLN A 39 1.46 -9.98 42.36
CA GLN A 39 1.04 -8.59 42.30
C GLN A 39 -0.20 -8.53 41.41
N GLU A 40 -1.39 -8.57 42.02
CA GLU A 40 -2.68 -8.48 41.34
C GLU A 40 -3.00 -7.06 40.84
N THR A 41 -2.15 -6.10 41.18
CA THR A 41 -2.29 -4.70 40.76
C THR A 41 -1.66 -4.49 39.38
N LEU A 42 -2.51 -4.22 38.39
CA LEU A 42 -2.07 -3.89 37.03
C LEU A 42 -1.33 -2.55 37.03
N GLN A 43 -0.08 -2.56 36.58
CA GLN A 43 0.74 -1.36 36.40
C GLN A 43 0.69 -0.86 34.96
N SER A 44 0.95 0.44 34.75
CA SER A 44 0.98 1.06 33.41
C SER A 44 1.94 0.32 32.45
N GLU A 45 3.07 -0.17 32.97
CA GLU A 45 4.05 -0.95 32.22
C GLU A 45 3.57 -2.33 31.73
N HIS A 46 2.45 -2.83 32.25
CA HIS A 46 1.79 -4.04 31.75
C HIS A 46 0.95 -3.78 30.51
N PHE A 47 0.67 -2.51 30.18
CA PHE A 47 -0.13 -2.13 29.03
C PHE A 47 0.77 -1.58 27.93
N GLN A 48 0.65 -2.18 26.75
CA GLN A 48 1.22 -1.63 25.54
C GLN A 48 0.12 -1.45 24.50
N LEU A 49 -0.17 -0.21 24.14
CA LEU A 49 -1.06 0.06 23.02
C LEU A 49 -0.34 -0.34 21.73
N CYS A 50 -0.92 -1.29 21.01
CA CYS A 50 -0.42 -1.69 19.71
C CYS A 50 -1.58 -1.80 18.71
N LYS A 51 -1.30 -1.43 17.45
CA LYS A 51 -2.25 -1.61 16.36
C LYS A 51 -2.23 -3.08 15.95
N THR A 52 -3.37 -3.74 16.07
CA THR A 52 -3.51 -5.16 15.77
C THR A 52 -3.81 -5.40 14.29
N VAL A 53 -5.05 -5.16 13.87
CA VAL A 53 -5.53 -5.40 12.51
C VAL A 53 -6.50 -4.28 12.12
N ARG A 54 -6.53 -3.90 10.84
CA ARG A 54 -7.61 -3.07 10.29
C ARG A 54 -8.63 -3.99 9.62
N HIS A 55 -9.88 -3.90 10.04
CA HIS A 55 -10.98 -4.64 9.42
C HIS A 55 -11.86 -3.70 8.58
N GLY A 56 -12.68 -4.28 7.72
CA GLY A 56 -13.68 -3.55 6.92
C GLY A 56 -13.11 -2.91 5.66
N PHE A 57 -13.85 -1.96 5.12
CA PHE A 57 -13.54 -1.22 3.89
C PHE A 57 -12.74 0.06 4.21
N PRO A 58 -11.78 0.52 3.38
CA PRO A 58 -11.05 1.76 3.64
C PRO A 58 -11.98 2.99 3.71
N TYR A 59 -11.64 3.93 4.59
CA TYR A 59 -12.32 5.23 4.66
C TYR A 59 -11.95 6.12 3.47
N GLN A 60 -12.94 6.81 2.90
CA GLN A 60 -12.78 7.70 1.73
C GLN A 60 -12.04 7.06 0.55
N PRO A 61 -12.58 5.97 -0.04
CA PRO A 61 -12.04 5.43 -1.28
C PRO A 61 -12.09 6.49 -2.39
N SER A 62 -11.05 6.58 -3.20
CA SER A 62 -10.97 7.53 -4.33
C SER A 62 -10.62 6.87 -5.65
N ALA A 63 -9.94 5.72 -5.62
CA ALA A 63 -9.55 4.99 -6.81
C ALA A 63 -9.64 3.48 -6.58
N LEU A 64 -9.84 2.72 -7.66
CA LEU A 64 -9.81 1.27 -7.64
C LEU A 64 -9.13 0.73 -8.90
N ALA A 65 -8.51 -0.44 -8.79
CA ALA A 65 -8.00 -1.19 -9.92
C ALA A 65 -8.06 -2.69 -9.63
N PHE A 66 -8.13 -3.53 -10.66
CA PHE A 66 -8.17 -4.97 -10.51
C PHE A 66 -7.24 -5.64 -11.53
N ASP A 67 -6.40 -6.55 -11.06
CA ASP A 67 -5.66 -7.48 -11.91
C ASP A 67 -6.47 -8.79 -12.03
N PRO A 68 -7.05 -9.10 -13.21
CA PRO A 68 -7.86 -10.29 -13.40
C PRO A 68 -7.07 -11.61 -13.39
N VAL A 69 -5.77 -11.56 -13.70
CA VAL A 69 -4.92 -12.75 -13.75
C VAL A 69 -4.47 -13.12 -12.34
N GLN A 70 -3.95 -12.13 -11.61
CA GLN A 70 -3.48 -12.34 -10.24
C GLN A 70 -4.64 -12.37 -9.21
N LYS A 71 -5.82 -11.90 -9.61
CA LYS A 71 -7.03 -11.77 -8.78
C LYS A 71 -6.77 -10.89 -7.56
N ILE A 72 -6.16 -9.74 -7.80
CA ILE A 72 -5.83 -8.74 -6.78
C ILE A 72 -6.61 -7.46 -7.06
N LEU A 73 -7.31 -6.96 -6.07
CA LEU A 73 -8.01 -5.69 -6.05
C LEU A 73 -7.18 -4.67 -5.28
N ALA A 74 -6.91 -3.52 -5.88
CA ALA A 74 -6.30 -2.37 -5.21
C ALA A 74 -7.36 -1.28 -5.00
N ILE A 75 -7.36 -0.70 -3.81
CA ILE A 75 -8.22 0.44 -3.45
C ILE A 75 -7.33 1.56 -2.90
N GLY A 76 -7.39 2.72 -3.54
CA GLY A 76 -6.74 3.95 -3.11
C GLY A 76 -7.69 4.87 -2.36
N THR A 77 -7.16 5.66 -1.44
CA THR A 77 -7.96 6.60 -0.64
C THR A 77 -7.56 8.06 -0.86
N GLN A 78 -8.43 8.96 -0.43
CA GLN A 78 -8.16 10.41 -0.40
C GLN A 78 -7.00 10.79 0.53
N THR A 79 -6.58 9.89 1.42
CA THR A 79 -5.49 10.09 2.38
C THR A 79 -4.18 9.43 1.93
N GLY A 80 -4.06 9.03 0.66
CA GLY A 80 -2.87 8.37 0.12
C GLY A 80 -2.65 6.93 0.56
N ALA A 81 -3.63 6.31 1.22
CA ALA A 81 -3.55 4.90 1.58
C ALA A 81 -3.87 4.00 0.37
N LEU A 82 -3.22 2.85 0.31
CA LEU A 82 -3.54 1.77 -0.61
C LEU A 82 -3.90 0.52 0.22
N ARG A 83 -5.02 -0.11 -0.12
CA ARG A 83 -5.38 -1.44 0.38
C ARG A 83 -5.45 -2.41 -0.77
N LEU A 84 -4.71 -3.51 -0.64
CA LEU A 84 -4.67 -4.60 -1.59
C LEU A 84 -5.43 -5.79 -0.99
N PHE A 85 -6.32 -6.37 -1.76
CA PHE A 85 -7.11 -7.55 -1.41
C PHE A 85 -6.91 -8.62 -2.47
N GLY A 86 -6.78 -9.88 -2.06
CA GLY A 86 -6.70 -11.01 -2.98
C GLY A 86 -7.48 -12.21 -2.47
N ARG A 87 -6.91 -13.41 -2.66
CA ARG A 87 -7.43 -14.66 -2.08
C ARG A 87 -7.54 -14.57 -0.55
N PRO A 88 -8.30 -15.47 0.11
CA PRO A 88 -8.39 -15.48 1.57
C PRO A 88 -7.02 -15.41 2.26
N GLY A 89 -6.86 -14.43 3.16
CA GLY A 89 -5.58 -14.16 3.85
C GLY A 89 -4.61 -13.24 3.12
N VAL A 90 -4.89 -12.84 1.87
CA VAL A 90 -4.11 -11.87 1.10
C VAL A 90 -4.71 -10.48 1.31
N GLU A 91 -4.16 -9.76 2.28
CA GLU A 91 -4.45 -8.36 2.51
C GLU A 91 -3.15 -7.58 2.76
N CYS A 92 -3.04 -6.39 2.17
CA CYS A 92 -1.96 -5.48 2.45
C CYS A 92 -2.44 -4.04 2.62
N TYR A 93 -1.79 -3.32 3.53
CA TYR A 93 -1.93 -1.88 3.70
C TYR A 93 -0.60 -1.20 3.36
N CYS A 94 -0.66 -0.23 2.47
CA CYS A 94 0.45 0.64 2.12
C CYS A 94 0.00 2.10 2.26
N GLN A 95 0.96 2.99 2.43
CA GLN A 95 0.71 4.42 2.61
C GLN A 95 1.74 5.17 1.77
N HIS A 96 1.27 6.10 0.94
CA HIS A 96 2.16 7.06 0.29
C HIS A 96 2.65 8.07 1.33
N ASP A 97 3.94 8.41 1.27
CA ASP A 97 4.57 9.34 2.21
C ASP A 97 3.99 10.75 2.12
N SER A 98 3.57 11.20 0.93
CA SER A 98 2.94 12.52 0.76
C SER A 98 1.55 12.63 1.38
N GLY A 99 0.87 11.49 1.61
CA GLY A 99 -0.52 11.47 2.08
C GLY A 99 -1.52 12.05 1.07
N ALA A 100 -1.09 12.39 -0.14
CA ALA A 100 -1.95 12.95 -1.18
C ALA A 100 -2.99 11.93 -1.66
N ALA A 101 -4.15 12.42 -2.07
CA ALA A 101 -5.24 11.57 -2.58
C ALA A 101 -4.78 10.75 -3.78
N VAL A 102 -5.10 9.46 -3.78
CA VAL A 102 -4.89 8.61 -4.96
C VAL A 102 -5.97 8.93 -5.99
N ILE A 103 -5.59 9.49 -7.13
CA ILE A 103 -6.52 9.86 -8.20
C ILE A 103 -6.82 8.68 -9.12
N GLN A 104 -5.83 7.81 -9.36
CA GLN A 104 -6.02 6.63 -10.21
C GLN A 104 -5.04 5.52 -9.87
N LEU A 105 -5.45 4.29 -10.15
CA LEU A 105 -4.65 3.08 -10.00
C LEU A 105 -4.70 2.27 -11.29
N GLN A 106 -3.57 1.70 -11.70
CA GLN A 106 -3.48 0.82 -12.86
C GLN A 106 -2.48 -0.30 -12.65
N PHE A 107 -2.94 -1.53 -12.76
CA PHE A 107 -2.06 -2.70 -12.69
C PHE A 107 -1.30 -2.88 -14.00
N LEU A 108 -0.03 -3.26 -13.88
CA LEU A 108 0.66 -3.96 -14.95
C LEU A 108 0.18 -5.41 -14.87
N ILE A 109 -0.79 -5.76 -15.72
CA ILE A 109 -1.56 -7.01 -15.63
C ILE A 109 -0.61 -8.22 -15.64
N ASN A 110 -0.74 -9.08 -14.63
CA ASN A 110 0.08 -10.28 -14.42
C ASN A 110 1.57 -10.02 -14.14
N GLU A 111 2.00 -8.77 -13.98
CA GLU A 111 3.40 -8.45 -13.71
C GLU A 111 3.69 -8.22 -12.22
N GLY A 112 2.66 -8.21 -11.36
CA GLY A 112 2.85 -7.95 -9.93
C GLY A 112 3.39 -6.54 -9.66
N ALA A 113 2.96 -5.57 -10.47
CA ALA A 113 3.27 -4.17 -10.31
C ALA A 113 2.02 -3.31 -10.49
N LEU A 114 2.03 -2.14 -9.85
CA LEU A 114 0.89 -1.23 -9.79
C LEU A 114 1.39 0.21 -9.95
N VAL A 115 0.80 0.95 -10.86
CA VAL A 115 0.98 2.40 -10.98
C VAL A 115 -0.10 3.10 -10.19
N SER A 116 0.30 4.06 -9.37
CA SER A 116 -0.61 4.97 -8.68
C SER A 116 -0.32 6.41 -9.10
N ALA A 117 -1.35 7.13 -9.49
CA ALA A 117 -1.29 8.57 -9.71
C ALA A 117 -1.88 9.30 -8.50
N LEU A 118 -1.19 10.33 -8.02
CA LEU A 118 -1.57 11.12 -6.86
C LEU A 118 -2.01 12.54 -7.22
N ALA A 119 -2.77 13.17 -6.34
CA ALA A 119 -3.23 14.55 -6.48
C ALA A 119 -2.13 15.61 -6.32
N ASP A 120 -0.93 15.21 -5.88
CA ASP A 120 0.27 16.06 -5.80
C ASP A 120 1.15 15.98 -7.06
N ASP A 121 0.59 15.45 -8.14
CA ASP A 121 1.19 15.27 -9.45
C ASP A 121 2.37 14.27 -9.48
N THR A 122 2.41 13.37 -8.50
CA THR A 122 3.39 12.28 -8.46
C THR A 122 2.77 10.97 -8.95
N LEU A 123 3.49 10.29 -9.85
CA LEU A 123 3.26 8.89 -10.19
C LEU A 123 4.21 8.02 -9.38
N HIS A 124 3.72 6.90 -8.87
CA HIS A 124 4.55 5.87 -8.25
C HIS A 124 4.36 4.52 -8.93
N LEU A 125 5.47 3.82 -9.14
CA LEU A 125 5.49 2.41 -9.54
C LEU A 125 5.74 1.55 -8.32
N TRP A 126 4.77 0.71 -7.99
CA TRP A 126 4.82 -0.23 -6.88
C TRP A 126 5.22 -1.61 -7.36
N ASN A 127 6.12 -2.27 -6.63
CA ASN A 127 6.40 -3.70 -6.75
C ASN A 127 5.59 -4.46 -5.72
N LEU A 128 4.73 -5.37 -6.18
CA LEU A 128 3.87 -6.21 -5.36
C LEU A 128 4.38 -7.64 -5.22
N ARG A 129 5.49 -8.01 -5.89
CA ARG A 129 6.09 -9.35 -5.82
C ARG A 129 6.78 -9.61 -4.48
N GLN A 130 7.13 -8.55 -3.76
CA GLN A 130 7.75 -8.64 -2.45
C GLN A 130 6.68 -8.89 -1.37
N LYS A 131 7.09 -9.51 -0.26
CA LYS A 131 6.20 -9.75 0.90
C LYS A 131 5.53 -8.48 1.43
N ARG A 132 6.20 -7.34 1.27
CA ARG A 132 5.65 -6.01 1.50
C ARG A 132 5.77 -5.23 0.21
N PRO A 133 4.68 -4.68 -0.32
CA PRO A 133 4.75 -3.78 -1.45
C PRO A 133 5.67 -2.61 -1.15
N ALA A 134 6.45 -2.21 -2.16
CA ALA A 134 7.38 -1.10 -2.07
C ALA A 134 7.32 -0.26 -3.33
N ILE A 135 7.55 1.04 -3.18
CA ILE A 135 7.71 1.95 -4.32
C ILE A 135 9.09 1.68 -4.92
N LEU A 136 9.15 1.34 -6.21
CA LEU A 136 10.38 1.21 -6.98
C LEU A 136 10.82 2.55 -7.54
N HIS A 137 9.89 3.26 -8.16
CA HIS A 137 10.15 4.51 -8.85
C HIS A 137 9.04 5.52 -8.58
N SER A 138 9.44 6.79 -8.62
CA SER A 138 8.55 7.94 -8.45
C SER A 138 8.87 8.94 -9.54
N LEU A 139 7.84 9.46 -10.20
CA LEU A 139 7.95 10.46 -11.25
C LEU A 139 7.02 11.61 -10.92
N LYS A 140 7.59 12.79 -10.67
CA LYS A 140 6.82 13.99 -10.35
C LYS A 140 6.67 14.89 -11.57
N PHE A 141 5.42 15.20 -11.91
CA PHE A 141 5.09 16.15 -12.96
C PHE A 141 5.24 17.57 -12.40
N ASN A 142 5.89 18.44 -13.18
CA ASN A 142 6.11 19.83 -12.81
C ASN A 142 5.24 20.73 -13.68
N ARG A 143 4.48 21.64 -13.05
CA ARG A 143 3.68 22.70 -13.71
C ARG A 143 2.49 22.25 -14.57
N GLU A 144 2.20 20.96 -14.62
CA GLU A 144 0.98 20.43 -15.24
C GLU A 144 0.35 19.40 -14.30
N ARG A 145 -0.89 19.68 -13.87
CA ARG A 145 -1.62 18.77 -12.99
C ARG A 145 -2.06 17.50 -13.72
N ILE A 146 -1.84 16.35 -13.10
CA ILE A 146 -2.31 15.07 -13.63
C ILE A 146 -3.82 14.96 -13.44
N THR A 147 -4.52 14.56 -14.50
CA THR A 147 -5.98 14.45 -14.51
C THR A 147 -6.46 13.03 -14.79
N PHE A 148 -5.78 12.32 -15.68
CA PHE A 148 -6.09 10.94 -16.04
C PHE A 148 -4.83 10.22 -16.50
N CYS A 149 -4.76 8.91 -16.30
CA CYS A 149 -3.72 8.04 -16.77
C CYS A 149 -4.36 6.84 -17.50
N HIS A 150 -3.71 6.30 -18.52
CA HIS A 150 -4.14 5.08 -19.19
C HIS A 150 -2.94 4.21 -19.55
N LEU A 151 -2.95 2.96 -19.11
CA LEU A 151 -1.95 1.95 -19.42
C LEU A 151 -2.63 0.85 -20.23
N PRO A 152 -2.42 0.80 -21.55
CA PRO A 152 -2.92 -0.30 -22.36
C PRO A 152 -2.36 -1.64 -21.89
N PHE A 153 -3.12 -2.71 -22.13
CA PHE A 153 -2.68 -4.07 -21.81
C PHE A 153 -1.36 -4.39 -22.50
N GLN A 154 -0.37 -4.89 -21.73
CA GLN A 154 0.99 -5.23 -22.18
C GLN A 154 1.78 -4.09 -22.87
N SER A 155 1.34 -2.84 -22.70
CA SER A 155 2.08 -1.68 -23.23
C SER A 155 3.27 -1.31 -22.35
N LYS A 156 4.38 -0.97 -22.99
CA LYS A 156 5.55 -0.35 -22.34
C LYS A 156 5.35 1.14 -22.05
N TRP A 157 4.24 1.71 -22.51
CA TRP A 157 3.95 3.14 -22.48
C TRP A 157 2.68 3.41 -21.67
N LEU A 158 2.82 4.31 -20.70
CA LEU A 158 1.74 4.87 -19.90
C LEU A 158 1.41 6.27 -20.44
N TYR A 159 0.15 6.51 -20.74
CA TYR A 159 -0.35 7.82 -21.16
C TYR A 159 -0.83 8.60 -19.94
N VAL A 160 -0.43 9.87 -19.84
CA VAL A 160 -0.74 10.76 -18.72
C VAL A 160 -1.35 12.04 -19.26
N GLY A 161 -2.65 12.20 -19.07
CA GLY A 161 -3.42 13.37 -19.43
C GLY A 161 -3.35 14.46 -18.37
N THR A 162 -3.20 15.71 -18.81
CA THR A 162 -3.04 16.86 -17.91
C THR A 162 -4.20 17.85 -18.00
N GLU A 163 -4.27 18.74 -17.01
CA GLU A 163 -5.29 19.79 -16.96
C GLU A 163 -5.25 20.77 -18.15
N ARG A 164 -4.11 20.81 -18.86
CA ARG A 164 -3.90 21.64 -20.06
C ARG A 164 -4.35 20.93 -21.35
N GLY A 165 -4.90 19.73 -21.26
CA GLY A 165 -5.34 18.97 -22.44
C GLY A 165 -4.22 18.20 -23.15
N ASN A 166 -2.98 18.28 -22.64
CA ASN A 166 -1.85 17.54 -23.22
C ASN A 166 -1.82 16.10 -22.70
N ILE A 167 -1.29 15.19 -23.50
CA ILE A 167 -1.00 13.81 -23.09
C ILE A 167 0.51 13.58 -23.16
N HIS A 168 1.11 13.39 -22.00
CA HIS A 168 2.50 12.97 -21.89
C HIS A 168 2.60 11.45 -21.94
N ILE A 169 3.71 10.95 -22.47
CA ILE A 169 3.98 9.52 -22.53
C ILE A 169 5.09 9.20 -21.54
N VAL A 170 4.90 8.19 -20.70
CA VAL A 170 5.88 7.70 -19.74
C VAL A 170 6.29 6.28 -20.12
N ASN A 171 7.59 6.01 -20.19
CA ASN A 171 8.09 4.65 -20.34
C ASN A 171 7.94 3.92 -19.00
N VAL A 172 7.24 2.78 -18.98
CA VAL A 172 6.94 2.04 -17.76
C VAL A 172 8.16 1.30 -17.20
N GLU A 173 9.06 0.84 -18.07
CA GLU A 173 10.25 0.07 -17.71
C GLU A 173 11.32 0.95 -17.03
N SER A 174 11.61 2.12 -17.60
CA SER A 174 12.54 3.09 -17.00
C SER A 174 11.86 4.07 -16.04
N PHE A 175 10.53 4.14 -16.04
CA PHE A 175 9.71 5.10 -15.31
C PHE A 175 10.10 6.57 -15.54
N THR A 176 10.44 6.89 -16.79
CA THR A 176 10.84 8.25 -17.23
C THR A 176 9.88 8.81 -18.26
N LEU A 177 9.74 10.14 -18.29
CA LEU A 177 8.98 10.84 -19.30
C LEU A 177 9.65 10.66 -20.67
N SER A 178 8.85 10.32 -21.68
CA SER A 178 9.25 10.39 -23.08
C SER A 178 9.37 11.84 -23.53
N GLY A 179 10.23 12.10 -24.52
CA GLY A 179 10.27 13.41 -25.19
C GLY A 179 9.05 13.68 -26.09
N TYR A 180 8.21 12.66 -26.31
CA TYR A 180 7.00 12.79 -27.12
C TYR A 180 5.79 13.18 -26.26
N VAL A 181 5.08 14.22 -26.70
CA VAL A 181 3.86 14.74 -26.07
C VAL A 181 2.81 14.96 -27.16
N ILE A 182 1.62 14.42 -26.94
CA ILE A 182 0.46 14.73 -27.78
C ILE A 182 -0.10 16.05 -27.27
N MET A 183 0.17 17.12 -28.01
CA MET A 183 -0.30 18.45 -27.68
C MET A 183 -1.73 18.63 -28.19
N TRP A 184 -2.60 19.20 -27.36
CA TRP A 184 -4.01 19.40 -27.72
C TRP A 184 -4.16 20.23 -29.00
N ASN A 185 -3.34 21.26 -29.17
CA ASN A 185 -3.41 22.17 -30.30
C ASN A 185 -3.06 21.46 -31.62
N LYS A 186 -2.07 20.58 -31.60
CA LYS A 186 -1.69 19.78 -32.78
C LYS A 186 -2.69 18.67 -33.11
N ALA A 187 -3.37 18.14 -32.09
CA ALA A 187 -4.34 17.05 -32.27
C ALA A 187 -5.73 17.54 -32.72
N ILE A 188 -6.14 18.75 -32.31
CA ILE A 188 -7.52 19.27 -32.46
C ILE A 188 -7.63 20.35 -33.54
N GLU A 189 -6.52 20.87 -34.09
CA GLU A 189 -6.48 22.03 -35.00
C GLU A 189 -7.43 21.96 -36.22
N LEU A 190 -7.99 20.79 -36.55
CA LEU A 190 -9.02 20.63 -37.59
C LEU A 190 -10.45 20.97 -37.15
N SER A 191 -10.78 21.04 -35.85
CA SER A 191 -12.17 21.12 -35.37
C SER A 191 -12.53 22.33 -34.50
N SER A 192 -11.56 23.00 -33.83
CA SER A 192 -11.84 24.22 -33.06
C SER A 192 -10.59 25.06 -32.75
N LYS A 193 -10.76 26.39 -32.70
CA LYS A 193 -9.72 27.37 -32.30
C LYS A 193 -9.66 27.64 -30.79
N SER A 194 -10.62 27.14 -30.00
CA SER A 194 -10.66 27.34 -28.55
C SER A 194 -9.94 26.23 -27.79
N HIS A 195 -9.33 26.56 -26.66
CA HIS A 195 -8.69 25.56 -25.79
C HIS A 195 -9.73 24.53 -25.30
N PRO A 196 -9.50 23.21 -25.44
CA PRO A 196 -10.49 22.16 -25.16
C PRO A 196 -10.71 21.93 -23.66
N GLY A 197 -9.74 22.27 -22.83
CA GLY A 197 -9.77 22.04 -21.38
C GLY A 197 -8.92 20.84 -20.95
N PRO A 198 -9.16 20.27 -19.76
CA PRO A 198 -8.38 19.16 -19.21
C PRO A 198 -8.66 17.84 -19.93
N VAL A 199 -7.69 16.92 -19.91
CA VAL A 199 -7.92 15.55 -20.37
C VAL A 199 -8.82 14.83 -19.36
N VAL A 200 -10.04 14.47 -19.77
CA VAL A 200 -11.00 13.79 -18.89
C VAL A 200 -10.84 12.27 -18.93
N HIS A 201 -10.45 11.72 -20.08
CA HIS A 201 -10.36 10.28 -20.30
C HIS A 201 -9.39 9.95 -21.43
N ILE A 202 -8.71 8.82 -21.33
CA ILE A 202 -7.85 8.25 -22.37
C ILE A 202 -8.20 6.76 -22.46
N SER A 203 -8.39 6.25 -23.66
CA SER A 203 -8.62 4.83 -23.90
C SER A 203 -8.07 4.40 -25.24
N ASP A 204 -7.73 3.12 -25.35
CA ASP A 204 -7.37 2.52 -26.63
C ASP A 204 -8.59 2.35 -27.53
N ASN A 205 -8.34 2.28 -28.84
CA ASN A 205 -9.33 1.80 -29.79
C ASN A 205 -9.44 0.27 -29.64
N PRO A 206 -10.61 -0.27 -29.26
CA PRO A 206 -10.79 -1.72 -29.09
C PRO A 206 -10.71 -2.51 -30.40
N MET A 207 -10.79 -1.86 -31.56
CA MET A 207 -10.77 -2.48 -32.88
C MET A 207 -9.42 -2.32 -33.60
N ASP A 208 -8.40 -1.81 -32.92
CA ASP A 208 -7.07 -1.65 -33.51
C ASP A 208 -6.38 -3.01 -33.63
N GLU A 209 -6.39 -3.58 -34.83
CA GLU A 209 -5.76 -4.87 -35.17
C GLU A 209 -4.22 -4.84 -35.10
N GLY A 210 -3.62 -3.66 -34.92
CA GLY A 210 -2.17 -3.47 -34.82
C GLY A 210 -1.56 -3.72 -33.43
N LYS A 211 -2.36 -4.18 -32.46
CA LYS A 211 -1.93 -4.57 -31.11
C LYS A 211 -2.14 -6.04 -30.82
#